data_AF-A0A3D6C0R0-F1
#
_entry.id   AF-A0A3D6C0R0-F1
#
_cell.length_a   1.000
_cell.length_b   1.000
_cell.length_c   1.000
_cell.angle_alpha   90.00
_cell.angle_beta   90.00
_cell.angle_gamma   90.00
#
_symmetry.space_group_name_H-M   'P 1'
#
loop_
_entity.id
_entity.type
_entity.pdbx_description
1 polymer ?
#
loop_
_entity_poly.entity_id
_entity_poly.type
_entity_poly.pdbx_seq_one_letter_code
_entity_poly.pdbx_strand_id
1 'polypeptide(L)'
;MRPAVTAAAAETDQMIRSAIFRTGFFLTKAFSIYTLRLMADGRHKIHGKFESLMALTRKLEKTPKRYGTDHDLSHSEIHLIEIIGDSPAQGVTDLARLIGVTKGAISQSLKRLEKKGLTDKTPDPDNLSRSLVTLTAKGKVAYWAHKHWHETMDGGFSRYLETVSDRDIAVILDFLTRVEDFLVRRIESPE
;
A
#
# COMPACT_ATOMS: atom_id res chain seq x y z
N MET A 1 -51.80 20.11 12.21
CA MET A 1 -51.01 19.10 12.93
C MET A 1 -49.61 19.02 12.32
N ARG A 2 -48.67 19.86 12.77
CA ARG A 2 -47.24 19.84 12.37
C ARG A 2 -46.25 20.64 13.29
N PRO A 3 -46.31 20.63 14.65
CA PRO A 3 -45.32 21.37 15.46
C PRO A 3 -44.29 20.50 16.23
N ALA A 4 -44.35 19.16 16.17
CA ALA A 4 -43.52 18.31 17.02
C ALA A 4 -42.11 17.99 16.48
N VAL A 5 -41.86 18.18 15.18
CA VAL A 5 -40.57 17.83 14.54
C VAL A 5 -39.52 18.93 14.72
N THR A 6 -39.94 20.18 14.97
CA THR A 6 -39.05 21.35 15.08
C THR A 6 -38.42 21.49 16.47
N ALA A 7 -39.03 20.95 17.52
CA ALA A 7 -38.50 21.03 18.89
C ALA A 7 -37.33 20.05 19.13
N ALA A 8 -37.45 18.81 18.62
CA ALA A 8 -36.40 17.79 18.75
C ALA A 8 -35.09 18.16 18.00
N ALA A 9 -35.22 18.89 16.88
CA ALA A 9 -34.06 19.38 16.13
C ALA A 9 -33.31 20.49 16.87
N ALA A 10 -34.02 21.33 17.65
CA ALA A 10 -33.42 22.43 18.41
C ALA A 10 -32.68 21.94 19.67
N GLU A 11 -33.21 20.94 20.38
CA GLU A 11 -32.53 20.33 21.53
C GLU A 11 -31.24 19.58 21.13
N THR A 12 -31.25 18.93 19.96
CA THR A 12 -30.09 18.21 19.44
C THR A 12 -28.96 19.18 19.05
N ASP A 13 -29.30 20.33 18.46
CA ASP A 13 -28.33 21.38 18.12
C ASP A 13 -27.72 22.04 19.37
N GLN A 14 -28.49 22.18 20.45
CA GLN A 14 -28.03 22.72 21.73
C GLN A 14 -27.10 21.77 22.48
N MET A 15 -27.36 20.45 22.45
CA MET A 15 -26.45 19.44 23.02
C MET A 15 -25.10 19.41 22.30
N ILE A 16 -25.11 19.46 20.96
CA ILE A 16 -23.88 19.45 20.14
C ILE A 16 -23.02 20.70 20.41
N ARG A 17 -23.65 21.87 20.54
CA ARG A 17 -22.94 23.12 20.87
C ARG A 17 -22.29 23.09 22.26
N SER A 18 -22.90 22.41 23.23
CA SER A 18 -22.34 22.29 24.59
C SER A 18 -21.14 21.33 24.68
N ALA A 19 -21.10 20.29 23.83
CA ALA A 19 -20.01 19.31 23.79
C ALA A 19 -18.74 19.84 23.11
N ILE A 20 -18.89 20.77 22.15
CA ILE A 20 -17.79 21.33 21.36
C ILE A 20 -16.94 22.34 22.16
N PHE A 21 -17.44 22.88 23.29
CA PHE A 21 -16.79 23.98 23.99
C PHE A 21 -15.80 23.58 25.11
N ARG A 22 -15.58 22.28 25.38
CA ARG A 22 -14.75 21.84 26.53
C ARG A 22 -13.36 21.28 26.21
N THR A 23 -12.91 21.22 24.96
CA THR A 23 -11.52 20.83 24.66
C THR A 23 -11.02 21.43 23.34
N GLY A 24 -10.06 22.37 23.45
CA GLY A 24 -9.02 22.62 22.44
C GLY A 24 -9.46 23.18 21.08
N PHE A 25 -9.80 24.47 21.04
CA PHE A 25 -10.09 25.23 19.82
C PHE A 25 -8.77 25.74 19.22
N PHE A 26 -8.30 25.22 18.07
CA PHE A 26 -7.56 26.00 17.04
C PHE A 26 -7.22 25.27 15.71
N LEU A 27 -7.60 24.00 15.47
CA LEU A 27 -7.27 23.31 14.19
C LEU A 27 -8.45 22.69 13.41
N THR A 28 -9.70 22.98 13.76
CA THR A 28 -10.86 22.18 13.29
C THR A 28 -11.83 22.86 12.33
N LYS A 29 -11.65 24.11 11.88
CA LYS A 29 -12.68 24.72 11.00
C LYS A 29 -12.58 24.36 9.52
N ALA A 30 -11.39 24.17 8.96
CA ALA A 30 -11.23 23.72 7.57
C ALA A 30 -11.51 22.21 7.41
N PHE A 31 -11.10 21.40 8.40
CA PHE A 31 -11.40 19.98 8.42
C PHE A 31 -12.87 19.70 8.76
N SER A 32 -13.50 20.40 9.72
CA SER A 32 -14.85 20.04 10.18
C SER A 32 -15.92 20.00 9.10
N ILE A 33 -15.98 20.96 8.15
CA ILE A 33 -17.02 20.96 7.11
C ILE A 33 -16.79 19.84 6.07
N TYR A 34 -15.52 19.61 5.69
CA TYR A 34 -15.18 18.50 4.78
C TYR A 34 -15.31 17.14 5.47
N THR A 35 -14.86 17.01 6.71
CA THR A 35 -14.98 15.79 7.53
C THR A 35 -16.44 15.48 7.84
N LEU A 36 -17.27 16.46 8.21
CA LEU A 36 -18.72 16.26 8.42
C LEU A 36 -19.44 15.86 7.13
N ARG A 37 -19.06 16.46 5.99
CA ARG A 37 -19.62 16.08 4.69
C ARG A 37 -19.22 14.66 4.31
N LEU A 38 -17.93 14.33 4.38
CA LEU A 38 -17.36 12.99 4.16
C LEU A 38 -17.93 11.91 5.10
N MET A 39 -18.29 12.29 6.32
CA MET A 39 -18.91 11.41 7.31
C MET A 39 -20.39 11.13 7.01
N ALA A 40 -21.11 12.04 6.36
CA ALA A 40 -22.55 11.89 6.10
C ALA A 40 -22.89 10.97 4.90
N ASP A 41 -21.92 10.72 4.01
CA ASP A 41 -22.16 10.05 2.72
C ASP A 41 -21.55 8.62 2.63
N GLY A 42 -20.93 8.14 3.72
CA GLY A 42 -20.30 6.81 3.77
C GLY A 42 -18.90 6.74 3.13
N ARG A 43 -18.42 7.75 2.41
CA ARG A 43 -17.05 7.81 1.86
C ARG A 43 -15.98 7.81 2.96
N HIS A 44 -16.29 8.29 4.17
CA HIS A 44 -15.39 8.16 5.32
C HIS A 44 -15.01 6.70 5.63
N LYS A 45 -15.84 5.71 5.24
CA LYS A 45 -15.52 4.28 5.43
C LYS A 45 -14.33 3.87 4.57
N ILE A 46 -14.19 4.42 3.36
CA ILE A 46 -13.04 4.19 2.49
C ILE A 46 -11.77 4.70 3.17
N HIS A 47 -11.80 5.94 3.68
CA HIS A 47 -10.69 6.51 4.44
C HIS A 47 -10.32 5.65 5.66
N GLY A 48 -11.31 5.24 6.46
CA GLY A 48 -11.07 4.37 7.62
C GLY A 48 -10.47 3.00 7.24
N LYS A 49 -10.89 2.42 6.11
CA LYS A 49 -10.28 1.18 5.59
C LYS A 49 -8.87 1.41 5.08
N PHE A 50 -8.61 2.50 4.38
CA PHE A 50 -7.26 2.87 3.92
C PHE A 50 -6.29 3.01 5.10
N GLU A 51 -6.67 3.76 6.15
CA GLU A 51 -5.87 3.89 7.38
C GLU A 51 -5.60 2.55 8.05
N SER A 52 -6.63 1.70 8.16
CA SER A 52 -6.49 0.36 8.70
C SER A 52 -5.52 -0.50 7.88
N LEU A 53 -5.61 -0.45 6.54
CA LEU A 53 -4.70 -1.18 5.65
C LEU A 53 -3.27 -0.67 5.81
N MET A 54 -3.05 0.65 5.78
CA MET A 54 -1.72 1.24 5.99
C MET A 54 -1.11 0.86 7.34
N ALA A 55 -1.91 0.79 8.40
CA ALA A 55 -1.46 0.33 9.71
C ALA A 55 -1.05 -1.15 9.70
N LEU A 56 -1.84 -2.01 9.06
CA LEU A 56 -1.55 -3.43 8.92
C LEU A 56 -0.31 -3.68 8.06
N THR A 57 -0.15 -2.99 6.93
CA THR A 57 1.05 -3.08 6.08
C THR A 57 2.30 -2.66 6.84
N ARG A 58 2.25 -1.57 7.62
CA ARG A 58 3.38 -1.17 8.49
C ARG A 58 3.71 -2.23 9.54
N LYS A 59 2.70 -2.89 10.11
CA LYS A 59 2.92 -3.98 11.08
C LYS A 59 3.55 -5.20 10.40
N LEU A 60 3.12 -5.52 9.19
CA LEU A 60 3.66 -6.61 8.39
C LEU A 60 5.13 -6.37 8.02
N GLU A 61 5.48 -5.15 7.59
CA GLU A 61 6.88 -4.75 7.34
C GLU A 61 7.77 -4.84 8.60
N LYS A 62 7.20 -4.59 9.78
CA LYS A 62 7.91 -4.71 11.07
C LYS A 62 8.04 -6.14 11.58
N THR A 63 7.50 -7.12 10.87
CA THR A 63 7.55 -8.54 11.25
C THR A 63 8.35 -9.32 10.20
N PRO A 64 9.67 -9.05 10.06
CA PRO A 64 10.47 -9.72 9.07
C PRO A 64 10.59 -11.21 9.38
N LYS A 65 10.79 -12.00 8.34
CA LYS A 65 10.95 -13.46 8.44
C LYS A 65 12.18 -13.93 7.69
N ARG A 66 12.70 -15.06 8.15
CA ARG A 66 13.83 -15.76 7.55
C ARG A 66 13.26 -16.88 6.68
N TYR A 67 13.00 -16.57 5.41
CA TYR A 67 12.46 -17.53 4.43
C TYR A 67 13.54 -18.55 4.03
N GLY A 68 14.00 -19.38 4.96
CA GLY A 68 15.07 -20.35 4.72
C GLY A 68 16.46 -19.75 4.52
N THR A 69 16.67 -18.46 4.86
CA THR A 69 17.98 -17.80 4.78
C THR A 69 18.43 -17.28 6.14
N ASP A 70 19.69 -16.89 6.25
CA ASP A 70 20.28 -16.22 7.41
C ASP A 70 19.95 -14.72 7.50
N HIS A 71 19.09 -14.18 6.63
CA HIS A 71 18.67 -12.78 6.69
C HIS A 71 17.18 -12.64 6.98
N ASP A 72 16.87 -11.67 7.84
CA ASP A 72 15.54 -11.14 7.99
C ASP A 72 15.15 -10.38 6.72
N LEU A 73 14.03 -10.77 6.14
CA LEU A 73 13.45 -10.12 4.97
C LEU A 73 12.17 -9.42 5.35
N SER A 74 12.10 -8.14 5.00
CA SER A 74 10.87 -7.37 5.11
C SER A 74 9.84 -7.91 4.12
N HIS A 75 8.58 -7.53 4.29
CA HIS A 75 7.52 -7.97 3.38
C HIS A 75 7.78 -7.48 1.95
N SER A 76 8.12 -6.20 1.77
CA SER A 76 8.50 -5.65 0.47
C SER A 76 9.71 -6.34 -0.16
N GLU A 77 10.68 -6.77 0.64
CA GLU A 77 11.88 -7.45 0.14
C GLU A 77 11.57 -8.87 -0.37
N ILE A 78 10.77 -9.65 0.36
CA ILE A 78 10.42 -11.00 -0.09
C ILE A 78 9.50 -10.99 -1.31
N HIS A 79 8.57 -10.02 -1.39
CA HIS A 79 7.73 -9.80 -2.57
C HIS A 79 8.56 -9.42 -3.80
N LEU A 80 9.58 -8.58 -3.64
CA LEU A 80 10.50 -8.27 -4.74
C LEU A 80 11.29 -9.51 -5.19
N ILE A 81 11.71 -10.38 -4.26
CA ILE A 81 12.34 -11.67 -4.59
C ILE A 81 11.38 -12.55 -5.39
N GLU A 82 10.10 -12.63 -5.00
CA GLU A 82 9.06 -13.37 -5.75
C GLU A 82 8.96 -12.90 -7.19
N ILE A 83 8.85 -11.58 -7.39
CA ILE A 83 8.69 -10.98 -8.71
C ILE A 83 9.92 -11.21 -9.60
N ILE A 84 11.13 -11.10 -9.04
CA ILE A 84 12.38 -11.41 -9.79
C ILE A 84 12.45 -12.91 -10.11
N GLY A 85 11.96 -13.78 -9.23
CA GLY A 85 11.92 -15.22 -9.45
C GLY A 85 10.92 -15.64 -10.54
N ASP A 86 9.74 -15.01 -10.57
CA ASP A 86 8.68 -15.26 -11.55
C ASP A 86 8.99 -14.62 -12.92
N SER A 87 9.82 -13.59 -12.97
CA SER A 87 10.23 -12.88 -14.19
C SER A 87 11.72 -12.54 -14.14
N PRO A 88 12.61 -13.51 -14.39
CA PRO A 88 14.05 -13.29 -14.30
C PRO A 88 14.57 -12.39 -15.42
N ALA A 89 15.74 -11.79 -15.18
CA ALA A 89 16.46 -10.97 -16.14
C ALA A 89 15.71 -9.68 -16.57
N GLN A 90 14.95 -9.10 -15.63
CA GLN A 90 14.30 -7.80 -15.81
C GLN A 90 15.21 -6.64 -15.40
N GLY A 91 15.08 -5.51 -16.07
CA GLY A 91 15.74 -4.27 -15.68
C GLY A 91 15.05 -3.60 -14.48
N VAL A 92 15.76 -2.70 -13.80
CA VAL A 92 15.20 -1.92 -12.66
C VAL A 92 13.93 -1.16 -13.04
N THR A 93 13.90 -0.59 -14.25
CA THR A 93 12.72 0.13 -14.77
C THR A 93 11.54 -0.81 -15.00
N ASP A 94 11.80 -2.01 -15.48
CA ASP A 94 10.74 -2.99 -15.77
C ASP A 94 10.15 -3.54 -14.48
N LEU A 95 10.99 -3.84 -13.49
CA LEU A 95 10.55 -4.19 -12.14
C LEU A 95 9.72 -3.07 -11.49
N ALA A 96 10.15 -1.81 -11.62
CA ALA A 96 9.40 -0.67 -11.11
C ALA A 96 8.00 -0.56 -11.75
N ARG A 97 7.91 -0.77 -13.07
CA ARG A 97 6.64 -0.79 -13.80
C ARG A 97 5.75 -1.95 -13.37
N LEU A 98 6.32 -3.14 -13.23
CA LEU A 98 5.60 -4.36 -12.85
C LEU A 98 5.02 -4.26 -11.43
N ILE A 99 5.74 -3.61 -10.52
CA ILE A 99 5.36 -3.46 -9.10
C ILE A 99 4.47 -2.23 -8.88
N GLY A 100 4.47 -1.27 -9.80
CA GLY A 100 3.72 -0.02 -9.65
C GLY A 100 4.34 0.91 -8.59
N VAL A 101 5.68 0.98 -8.53
CA VAL A 101 6.39 1.89 -7.62
C VAL A 101 7.51 2.62 -8.35
N THR A 102 8.09 3.65 -7.71
CA THR A 102 9.16 4.43 -8.35
C THR A 102 10.42 3.62 -8.60
N LYS A 103 11.15 3.96 -9.68
CA LYS A 103 12.48 3.40 -9.98
C LYS A 103 13.46 3.57 -8.80
N GLY A 104 13.35 4.68 -8.08
CA GLY A 104 14.16 4.95 -6.88
C GLY A 104 13.89 3.95 -5.76
N ALA A 105 12.61 3.65 -5.48
CA ALA A 105 12.21 2.69 -4.46
C ALA A 105 12.68 1.25 -4.79
N ILE A 106 12.54 0.82 -6.05
CA ILE A 106 13.08 -0.48 -6.48
C ILE A 106 14.59 -0.50 -6.39
N SER A 107 15.28 0.54 -6.86
CA SER A 107 16.75 0.60 -6.82
C SER A 107 17.29 0.48 -5.39
N GLN A 108 16.68 1.18 -4.44
CA GLN A 108 17.04 1.08 -3.02
C GLN A 108 16.78 -0.33 -2.46
N SER A 109 15.67 -0.96 -2.85
CA SER A 109 15.30 -2.31 -2.40
C SER A 109 16.25 -3.37 -2.96
N LEU A 110 16.59 -3.29 -4.24
CA LEU A 110 17.59 -4.15 -4.88
C LEU A 110 18.96 -4.00 -4.23
N LYS A 111 19.38 -2.78 -3.89
CA LYS A 111 20.67 -2.56 -3.21
C LYS A 111 20.72 -3.27 -1.85
N ARG A 112 19.60 -3.33 -1.12
CA ARG A 112 19.52 -4.08 0.15
C ARG A 112 19.59 -5.58 -0.07
N LEU A 113 18.87 -6.10 -1.08
CA LEU A 113 18.90 -7.54 -1.44
C LEU A 113 20.29 -7.99 -1.93
N GLU A 114 20.96 -7.15 -2.71
CA GLU A 114 22.32 -7.38 -3.21
C GLU A 114 23.32 -7.41 -2.04
N LYS A 115 23.21 -6.47 -1.08
CA LYS A 115 24.02 -6.49 0.16
C LYS A 115 23.78 -7.77 1.00
N LYS A 116 22.58 -8.35 0.93
CA LYS A 116 22.22 -9.62 1.58
C LYS A 116 22.65 -10.86 0.75
N GLY A 117 23.23 -10.66 -0.43
CA GLY A 117 23.65 -11.72 -1.35
C GLY A 117 22.47 -12.49 -1.96
N LEU A 118 21.28 -11.89 -2.05
CA LEU A 118 20.06 -12.54 -2.53
C LEU A 118 19.79 -12.28 -4.01
N THR A 119 20.28 -11.16 -4.53
CA THR A 119 20.16 -10.78 -5.93
C THR A 119 21.52 -10.42 -6.50
N ASP A 120 21.67 -10.58 -7.81
CA ASP A 120 22.83 -10.13 -8.57
C ASP A 120 22.38 -9.28 -9.78
N LYS A 121 23.29 -8.47 -10.30
CA LYS A 121 23.09 -7.62 -11.48
C LYS A 121 24.16 -7.89 -12.52
N THR A 122 23.72 -8.20 -13.73
CA THR A 122 24.60 -8.36 -14.88
C THR A 122 24.30 -7.29 -15.92
N PRO A 123 25.29 -6.77 -16.65
CA PRO A 123 25.03 -5.93 -17.83
C PRO A 123 24.12 -6.67 -18.80
N ASP A 124 23.17 -5.96 -19.40
CA ASP A 124 22.36 -6.55 -20.45
C ASP A 124 23.16 -6.66 -21.76
N PRO A 125 23.29 -7.86 -22.36
CA PRO A 125 24.03 -8.04 -23.61
C PRO A 125 23.45 -7.22 -24.77
N ASP A 126 22.13 -6.98 -24.79
CA ASP A 126 21.45 -6.26 -25.87
C ASP A 126 21.44 -4.73 -25.67
N ASN A 127 21.65 -4.28 -24.44
CA ASN A 127 21.69 -2.86 -24.09
C ASN A 127 22.58 -2.61 -22.87
N LEU A 128 23.85 -2.34 -23.11
CA LEU A 128 24.86 -2.12 -22.06
C LEU A 128 24.56 -0.92 -21.13
N SER A 129 23.59 -0.06 -21.47
CA SER A 129 23.14 1.02 -20.58
C SER A 129 22.19 0.55 -19.47
N ARG A 130 21.72 -0.71 -19.51
CA ARG A 130 20.89 -1.32 -18.48
C ARG A 130 21.56 -2.55 -17.86
N SER A 131 21.11 -2.88 -16.64
CA SER A 131 21.50 -4.11 -15.95
C SER A 131 20.27 -4.96 -15.69
N LEU A 132 20.42 -6.26 -15.87
CA LEU A 132 19.39 -7.26 -15.59
C LEU A 132 19.58 -7.78 -14.17
N VAL A 133 18.48 -7.96 -13.46
CA VAL A 133 18.46 -8.46 -12.10
C VAL A 133 18.11 -9.95 -12.10
N THR A 134 18.85 -10.74 -11.33
CA THR A 134 18.57 -12.17 -11.14
C THR A 134 18.70 -12.57 -9.67
N LEU A 135 18.08 -13.69 -9.28
CA LEU A 135 18.25 -14.28 -7.96
C LEU A 135 19.54 -15.12 -7.90
N THR A 136 20.30 -14.96 -6.82
CA THR A 136 21.39 -15.89 -6.48
C THR A 136 20.83 -17.24 -6.03
N ALA A 137 21.69 -18.24 -5.82
CA ALA A 137 21.25 -19.50 -5.20
C ALA A 137 20.55 -19.28 -3.85
N LYS A 138 21.07 -18.35 -3.03
CA LYS A 138 20.48 -17.94 -1.76
C LYS A 138 19.14 -17.23 -1.95
N GLY A 139 19.02 -16.35 -2.95
CA GLY A 139 17.76 -15.71 -3.33
C GLY A 139 16.69 -16.72 -3.75
N LYS A 140 17.08 -17.76 -4.50
CA LYS A 140 16.17 -18.84 -4.90
C LYS A 140 15.64 -19.65 -3.71
N VAL A 141 16.45 -19.86 -2.67
CA VAL A 141 15.97 -20.47 -1.42
C VAL A 141 14.86 -19.62 -0.79
N ALA A 142 15.07 -18.30 -0.68
CA ALA A 142 14.05 -17.38 -0.17
C ALA A 142 12.77 -17.40 -1.01
N TYR A 143 12.92 -17.36 -2.34
CA TYR A 143 11.83 -17.43 -3.29
C TYR A 143 10.95 -18.66 -3.10
N TRP A 144 11.53 -19.86 -3.09
CA TRP A 144 10.76 -21.11 -2.96
C TRP A 144 10.13 -21.26 -1.58
N ALA A 145 10.84 -20.87 -0.52
CA ALA A 145 10.29 -20.84 0.82
C ALA A 145 9.07 -19.90 0.93
N HIS A 146 9.10 -18.76 0.23
CA HIS A 146 7.98 -17.82 0.17
C HIS A 146 6.80 -18.34 -0.64
N LYS A 147 7.04 -18.91 -1.84
CA LYS A 147 5.98 -19.55 -2.65
C LYS A 147 5.25 -20.62 -1.85
N HIS A 148 5.99 -21.50 -1.17
CA HIS A 148 5.38 -22.53 -0.32
C HIS A 148 4.59 -21.94 0.85
N TRP A 149 5.10 -20.87 1.46
CA TRP A 149 4.38 -20.13 2.49
C TRP A 149 3.07 -19.51 1.94
N HIS A 150 3.09 -18.92 0.74
CA HIS A 150 1.89 -18.39 0.09
C HIS A 150 0.86 -19.47 -0.22
N GLU A 151 1.27 -20.59 -0.83
CA GLU A 151 0.39 -21.70 -1.16
C GLU A 151 -0.36 -22.26 0.06
N THR A 152 0.28 -22.20 1.23
CA THR A 152 -0.29 -22.73 2.48
C THR A 152 -1.03 -21.69 3.32
N MET A 153 -0.73 -20.40 3.15
CA MET A 153 -1.24 -19.33 4.03
C MET A 153 -2.06 -18.23 3.36
N ASP A 154 -2.16 -18.17 2.03
CA ASP A 154 -2.87 -17.08 1.33
C ASP A 154 -4.39 -17.02 1.64
N GLY A 155 -4.93 -18.01 2.34
CA GLY A 155 -6.26 -17.92 2.95
C GLY A 155 -7.40 -17.76 1.94
N GLY A 156 -7.15 -18.07 0.67
CA GLY A 156 -8.10 -17.91 -0.42
C GLY A 156 -8.20 -16.50 -0.99
N PHE A 157 -7.27 -15.58 -0.65
CA PHE A 157 -7.29 -14.22 -1.17
C PHE A 157 -7.04 -14.16 -2.68
N SER A 158 -6.06 -14.91 -3.20
CA SER A 158 -5.85 -15.05 -4.65
C SER A 158 -7.11 -15.57 -5.36
N ARG A 159 -7.78 -16.58 -4.78
CA ARG A 159 -9.06 -17.09 -5.32
C ARG A 159 -10.15 -16.03 -5.31
N TYR A 160 -10.23 -15.20 -4.26
CA TYR A 160 -11.17 -14.07 -4.26
C TYR A 160 -10.88 -13.11 -5.41
N LEU A 161 -9.61 -12.77 -5.66
CA LEU A 161 -9.23 -11.88 -6.77
C LEU A 161 -9.65 -12.45 -8.13
N GLU A 162 -9.56 -13.76 -8.35
CA GLU A 162 -10.05 -14.43 -9.57
C GLU A 162 -11.57 -14.29 -9.76
N THR A 163 -12.33 -14.03 -8.69
CA THR A 163 -13.79 -13.80 -8.78
C THR A 163 -14.17 -12.34 -9.06
N VAL A 164 -13.21 -11.41 -9.00
CA VAL A 164 -13.47 -9.98 -9.23
C VAL A 164 -13.59 -9.72 -10.73
N SER A 165 -14.64 -9.00 -11.15
CA SER A 165 -14.86 -8.69 -12.55
C SER A 165 -13.83 -7.68 -13.10
N ASP A 166 -13.52 -7.74 -14.40
CA ASP A 166 -12.63 -6.77 -15.06
C ASP A 166 -13.10 -5.32 -14.86
N ARG A 167 -14.42 -5.11 -14.81
CA ARG A 167 -15.02 -3.80 -14.52
C ARG A 167 -14.65 -3.31 -13.13
N ASP A 168 -14.78 -4.16 -12.12
CA ASP A 168 -14.49 -3.78 -10.73
C ASP A 168 -12.98 -3.59 -10.54
N ILE A 169 -12.14 -4.40 -11.18
CA ILE A 169 -10.69 -4.19 -11.25
C ILE A 169 -10.38 -2.80 -11.81
N ALA A 170 -11.00 -2.42 -12.93
CA ALA A 170 -10.78 -1.10 -13.54
C ALA A 170 -11.19 0.06 -12.60
N VAL A 171 -12.30 -0.08 -11.86
CA VAL A 171 -12.74 0.92 -10.86
C VAL A 171 -11.75 1.03 -9.70
N ILE A 172 -11.26 -0.10 -9.19
CA ILE A 172 -10.27 -0.14 -8.11
C ILE A 172 -8.96 0.51 -8.56
N LEU A 173 -8.50 0.20 -9.77
CA LEU A 173 -7.28 0.77 -10.34
C LEU A 173 -7.38 2.30 -10.50
N ASP A 174 -8.47 2.83 -11.10
CA ASP A 174 -8.65 4.29 -11.22
C ASP A 174 -8.63 4.98 -9.84
N PHE A 175 -9.29 4.39 -8.84
CA PHE A 175 -9.26 4.93 -7.48
C PHE A 175 -7.83 4.96 -6.90
N LEU A 176 -7.08 3.86 -7.01
CA LEU A 176 -5.72 3.77 -6.48
C LEU A 176 -4.76 4.75 -7.18
N THR A 177 -4.86 4.89 -8.50
CA THR A 177 -4.06 5.87 -9.26
C THR A 177 -4.34 7.31 -8.80
N ARG A 178 -5.60 7.67 -8.56
CA ARG A 178 -5.93 9.01 -8.04
C ARG A 178 -5.38 9.26 -6.64
N VAL A 179 -5.33 8.23 -5.79
CA VAL A 179 -4.71 8.30 -4.47
C VAL A 179 -3.20 8.47 -4.58
N GLU A 180 -2.54 7.70 -5.46
CA GLU A 180 -1.11 7.84 -5.73
C GLU A 180 -0.75 9.26 -6.18
N ASP A 181 -1.44 9.77 -7.20
CA ASP A 181 -1.27 11.14 -7.71
C ASP A 181 -1.41 12.20 -6.62
N PHE A 182 -2.40 12.03 -5.73
CA PHE A 182 -2.61 12.93 -4.60
C PHE A 182 -1.41 12.92 -3.63
N LEU A 183 -0.89 11.73 -3.31
CA LEU A 183 0.27 11.58 -2.41
C LEU A 183 1.55 12.14 -3.03
N VAL A 184 1.80 11.87 -4.32
CA VAL A 184 2.96 12.42 -5.06
C VAL A 184 2.95 13.94 -5.00
N ARG A 185 1.83 14.59 -5.36
CA ARG A 185 1.70 16.06 -5.28
C ARG A 185 1.98 16.61 -3.88
N ARG A 186 1.56 15.90 -2.83
CA ARG A 186 1.73 16.35 -1.44
C ARG A 186 3.18 16.22 -0.95
N ILE A 187 3.92 15.24 -1.46
CA ILE A 187 5.35 15.06 -1.16
C ILE A 187 6.19 16.12 -1.88
N GLU A 188 5.86 16.41 -3.14
CA GLU A 188 6.58 17.37 -3.99
C GLU A 188 6.26 18.84 -3.65
N SER A 189 5.16 19.10 -2.95
CA SER A 189 4.80 20.40 -2.40
C SER A 189 4.94 20.40 -0.87
N PRO A 190 6.18 20.45 -0.33
CA PRO A 190 6.39 20.65 1.10
C PRO A 190 5.95 22.07 1.43
N GLU A 191 4.78 22.22 2.03
CA GLU A 191 4.43 23.45 2.75
C GLU A 191 5.45 23.74 3.85
#